data_AF-X1DYQ4-F1
#
_entry.id   AF-X1DYQ4-F1
#
_cell.length_a   1.000
_cell.length_b   1.000
_cell.length_c   1.000
_cell.angle_alpha   90.00
_cell.angle_beta   90.00
_cell.angle_gamma   90.00
#
_symmetry.space_group_name_H-M   'P 1'
#
loop_
_entity.id
_entity.type
_entity.pdbx_description
1 polymer ?
#
loop_
_entity_poly.entity_id
_entity_poly.type
_entity_poly.pdbx_seq_one_letter_code
_entity_poly.pdbx_strand_id
1 'polypeptide(L)'
;MPKVPHVYGDPCSAFYDPSKTPKYVYARFSLIVQCPPWNGPEHTTPPNDRMFTLEQVDGVPCRWIYHGTVWHAQFELAIEPPQKIIFLVNNNDGATYFGDAPLGGPEEGYVFHNDITFCEPWYGGAEGMAVVTWTQQATDLLKAINMEKAADLFMEMRPLPDGNLIYKFCRLQDATNIAIEFEPD
;
A
#
# COMPACT_ATOMS: atom_id res chain seq x y z
N MET A 1 -15.93 -1.56 19.72
CA MET A 1 -15.08 -0.34 19.79
C MET A 1 -15.96 0.87 19.57
N PRO A 2 -15.61 2.07 20.09
CA PRO A 2 -16.10 3.30 19.46
C PRO A 2 -15.80 3.15 17.96
N LYS A 3 -16.72 3.54 17.06
CA LYS A 3 -16.40 3.65 15.62
C LYS A 3 -15.02 4.29 15.53
N VAL A 4 -13.97 3.54 15.16
CA VAL A 4 -12.67 4.16 14.92
C VAL A 4 -12.95 5.09 13.76
N PRO A 5 -13.00 6.42 13.97
CA PRO A 5 -13.46 7.32 12.94
C PRO A 5 -12.48 7.16 11.78
N HIS A 6 -13.01 7.04 10.56
CA HIS A 6 -12.17 7.33 9.41
C HIS A 6 -11.64 8.74 9.61
N VAL A 7 -10.33 8.85 9.84
CA VAL A 7 -9.69 10.14 9.98
C VAL A 7 -9.44 10.61 8.57
N TYR A 8 -10.17 11.66 8.18
CA TYR A 8 -9.95 12.34 6.92
C TYR A 8 -8.86 13.39 7.10
N GLY A 9 -8.06 13.54 6.04
CA GLY A 9 -6.96 14.50 5.97
C GLY A 9 -7.37 15.77 5.23
N ASP A 10 -6.38 16.56 4.85
CA ASP A 10 -6.52 17.71 3.97
C ASP A 10 -7.10 17.28 2.62
N PRO A 11 -7.90 18.14 1.97
CA PRO A 11 -8.63 17.77 0.76
C PRO A 11 -7.71 17.61 -0.45
N CYS A 12 -7.55 16.38 -0.93
CA CYS A 12 -6.99 16.06 -2.24
C CYS A 12 -8.10 16.13 -3.30
N SER A 13 -8.67 17.32 -3.49
CA SER A 13 -9.91 17.56 -4.24
C SER A 13 -9.87 17.17 -5.72
N ALA A 14 -8.68 16.97 -6.28
CA ALA A 14 -8.53 16.49 -7.65
C ALA A 14 -8.95 15.02 -7.80
N PHE A 15 -8.91 14.25 -6.71
CA PHE A 15 -9.05 12.80 -6.74
C PHE A 15 -10.12 12.26 -5.77
N TYR A 16 -10.38 12.97 -4.69
CA TYR A 16 -11.38 12.59 -3.69
C TYR A 16 -12.42 13.69 -3.54
N ASP A 17 -13.60 13.30 -3.04
CA ASP A 17 -14.49 14.24 -2.37
C ASP A 17 -13.67 14.96 -1.26
N PRO A 18 -13.71 16.30 -1.16
CA PRO A 18 -12.91 17.06 -0.19
C PRO A 18 -13.10 16.58 1.26
N SER A 19 -14.24 15.99 1.59
CA SER A 19 -14.54 15.46 2.91
C SER A 19 -14.12 14.00 3.12
N LYS A 20 -13.53 13.36 2.11
CA LYS A 20 -13.24 11.92 2.08
C LYS A 20 -11.79 11.57 1.77
N THR A 21 -10.89 12.55 1.74
CA THR A 21 -9.46 12.25 1.53
C THR A 21 -8.92 11.49 2.74
N PRO A 22 -8.35 10.28 2.58
CA PRO A 22 -7.86 9.51 3.72
C PRO A 22 -6.66 10.20 4.37
N LYS A 23 -6.65 10.33 5.71
CA LYS A 23 -5.44 10.80 6.42
C LYS A 23 -4.34 9.74 6.39
N TYR A 24 -4.72 8.47 6.47
CA TYR A 24 -3.80 7.33 6.47
C TYR A 24 -4.12 6.40 5.31
N VAL A 25 -3.07 5.96 4.62
CA VAL A 25 -3.14 4.86 3.65
C VAL A 25 -2.16 3.77 4.08
N TYR A 26 -2.39 2.55 3.64
CA TYR A 26 -1.64 1.37 4.03
C TYR A 26 -1.02 0.73 2.79
N ALA A 27 0.30 0.74 2.70
CA ALA A 27 1.03 0.14 1.60
C ALA A 27 1.65 -1.20 2.03
N ARG A 28 1.47 -2.25 1.23
CA ARG A 28 2.16 -3.53 1.39
C ARG A 28 2.99 -3.80 0.15
N PHE A 29 4.27 -4.08 0.35
CA PHE A 29 5.18 -4.53 -0.72
C PHE A 29 5.38 -6.03 -0.60
N SER A 30 5.38 -6.75 -1.71
CA SER A 30 5.46 -8.21 -1.75
C SER A 30 6.29 -8.66 -2.94
N LEU A 31 6.94 -9.81 -2.79
CA LEU A 31 7.67 -10.47 -3.88
C LEU A 31 8.78 -9.63 -4.53
N ILE A 32 9.28 -8.58 -3.85
CA ILE A 32 10.45 -7.83 -4.33
C ILE A 32 11.65 -8.78 -4.29
N VAL A 33 12.31 -8.92 -5.43
CA VAL A 33 13.56 -9.67 -5.58
C VAL A 33 14.70 -8.75 -5.18
N GLN A 34 15.49 -9.16 -4.19
CA GLN A 34 16.65 -8.37 -3.76
C GLN A 34 17.73 -8.37 -4.84
N CYS A 35 18.25 -7.19 -5.17
CA CYS A 35 19.36 -7.07 -6.10
C CYS A 35 20.70 -7.48 -5.47
N PRO A 36 21.65 -8.01 -6.26
CA PRO A 36 23.00 -8.27 -5.79
C PRO A 36 23.76 -6.97 -5.54
N PRO A 37 24.70 -6.93 -4.59
CA PRO A 37 25.47 -5.71 -4.30
C PRO A 37 26.42 -5.36 -5.46
N TRP A 38 26.47 -4.08 -5.84
CA TRP A 38 27.41 -3.58 -6.84
C TRP A 38 28.66 -3.00 -6.17
N ASN A 39 29.65 -3.85 -5.88
CA ASN A 39 30.93 -3.48 -5.25
C ASN A 39 30.81 -2.77 -3.88
N GLY A 40 29.73 -3.05 -3.13
CA GLY A 40 29.42 -2.44 -1.83
C GLY A 40 28.99 -3.47 -0.79
N PRO A 41 28.51 -3.02 0.39
CA PRO A 41 27.88 -3.91 1.37
C PRO A 41 26.63 -4.56 0.77
N GLU A 42 26.20 -5.68 1.34
CA GLU A 42 24.94 -6.32 0.95
C GLU A 42 23.78 -5.33 1.10
N HIS A 43 22.88 -5.35 0.12
CA HIS A 43 21.62 -4.62 0.21
C HIS A 43 20.80 -5.11 1.42
N THR A 44 20.01 -4.23 2.00
CA THR A 44 19.04 -4.62 3.03
C THR A 44 18.02 -5.57 2.42
N THR A 45 17.64 -6.62 3.14
CA THR A 45 16.54 -7.50 2.70
C THR A 45 15.25 -6.70 2.51
N PRO A 46 14.58 -6.78 1.34
CA PRO A 46 13.34 -6.06 1.08
C PRO A 46 12.29 -6.38 2.17
N PRO A 47 11.46 -5.41 2.57
CA PRO A 47 10.46 -5.58 3.62
C PRO A 47 9.20 -6.24 3.06
N ASN A 48 9.37 -7.36 2.34
CA ASN A 48 8.27 -8.13 1.78
C ASN A 48 7.29 -8.52 2.89
N ASP A 49 5.99 -8.41 2.58
CA ASP A 49 4.86 -8.72 3.45
C ASP A 49 4.72 -7.80 4.68
N ARG A 50 5.54 -6.75 4.80
CA ARG A 50 5.36 -5.71 5.81
C ARG A 50 4.33 -4.70 5.35
N MET A 51 3.38 -4.40 6.23
CA MET A 51 2.45 -3.29 6.06
C MET A 51 3.09 -1.98 6.56
N PHE A 52 3.00 -0.93 5.75
CA PHE A 52 3.42 0.42 6.08
C PHE A 52 2.19 1.30 6.24
N THR A 53 2.08 1.99 7.37
CA THR A 53 1.08 3.06 7.55
C THR A 53 1.69 4.36 7.07
N LEU A 54 1.21 4.88 5.95
CA LEU A 54 1.64 6.16 5.38
C LEU A 54 0.66 7.23 5.85
N GLU A 55 1.19 8.35 6.35
CA GLU A 55 0.42 9.51 6.80
C GLU A 55 0.47 10.60 5.73
N GLN A 56 -0.66 11.27 5.53
CA GLN A 56 -0.75 12.39 4.60
C GLN A 56 0.23 13.51 5.00
N VAL A 57 0.88 14.11 4.00
CA VAL A 57 1.81 15.21 4.21
C VAL A 57 1.04 16.52 4.39
N ASP A 58 1.29 17.21 5.50
CA ASP A 58 0.75 18.54 5.76
C ASP A 58 1.10 19.51 4.61
N GLY A 59 0.08 20.15 4.04
CA GLY A 59 0.24 21.09 2.92
C GLY A 59 0.49 20.44 1.55
N VAL A 60 0.58 19.12 1.46
CA VAL A 60 0.65 18.36 0.20
C VAL A 60 -0.42 17.25 0.22
N PRO A 61 -1.70 17.62 0.00
CA PRO A 61 -2.84 16.76 0.35
C PRO A 61 -2.93 15.45 -0.45
N CYS A 62 -2.31 15.39 -1.62
CA CYS A 62 -2.32 14.19 -2.47
C CYS A 62 -1.07 13.31 -2.29
N ARG A 63 -0.34 13.47 -1.19
CA ARG A 63 0.87 12.71 -0.89
C ARG A 63 0.80 12.12 0.51
N TRP A 64 1.20 10.86 0.63
CA TRP A 64 1.29 10.12 1.90
C TRP A 64 2.67 9.51 2.03
N ILE A 65 3.25 9.60 3.23
CA ILE A 65 4.62 9.17 3.51
C ILE A 65 4.68 8.32 4.76
N TYR A 66 5.53 7.31 4.72
CA TYR A 66 6.09 6.66 5.88
C TYR A 66 7.58 7.02 5.92
N HIS A 67 8.04 7.61 7.02
CA HIS A 67 9.45 7.83 7.29
C HIS A 67 9.88 7.02 8.49
N GLY A 68 10.42 5.83 8.23
CA GLY A 68 11.08 5.01 9.24
C GLY A 68 12.58 5.26 9.28
N THR A 69 13.25 4.55 10.18
CA THR A 69 14.72 4.58 10.29
C THR A 69 15.39 3.98 9.05
N VAL A 70 14.90 2.83 8.59
CA VAL A 70 15.48 2.09 7.44
C VAL A 70 14.70 2.34 6.15
N TRP A 71 13.38 2.44 6.23
CA TRP A 71 12.52 2.47 5.04
C TRP A 71 11.80 3.79 4.93
N HIS A 72 11.76 4.30 3.70
CA HIS A 72 10.86 5.35 3.28
C HIS A 72 9.92 4.79 2.22
N ALA A 73 8.63 4.86 2.49
CA ALA A 73 7.59 4.51 1.53
C ALA A 73 6.74 5.75 1.28
N GLN A 74 6.37 5.97 0.02
CA GLN A 74 5.50 7.09 -0.34
C GLN A 74 4.49 6.65 -1.38
N PHE A 75 3.29 7.18 -1.24
CA PHE A 75 2.23 7.12 -2.22
C PHE A 75 1.83 8.55 -2.60
N GLU A 76 1.64 8.82 -3.87
CA GLU A 76 1.25 10.13 -4.38
C GLU A 76 0.27 10.01 -5.54
N LEU A 77 -0.62 10.99 -5.64
CA LEU A 77 -1.50 11.16 -6.79
C LEU A 77 -1.14 12.47 -7.50
N ALA A 78 -0.66 12.38 -8.74
CA ALA A 78 -0.30 13.52 -9.57
C ALA A 78 -1.43 13.82 -10.58
N ILE A 79 -1.71 15.10 -10.86
CA ILE A 79 -2.96 15.54 -11.53
C ILE A 79 -2.83 15.63 -13.06
N GLU A 80 -1.65 15.98 -13.59
CA GLU A 80 -1.46 16.30 -15.01
C GLU A 80 -0.24 15.58 -15.60
N PRO A 81 -0.41 14.38 -16.21
CA PRO A 81 -1.63 13.58 -16.26
C PRO A 81 -1.96 12.90 -14.91
N PRO A 82 -3.22 12.43 -14.72
CA PRO A 82 -3.57 11.61 -13.56
C PRO A 82 -2.67 10.39 -13.44
N GLN A 83 -1.93 10.30 -12.34
CA GLN A 83 -1.01 9.19 -12.04
C GLN A 83 -1.09 8.83 -10.57
N LYS A 84 -0.95 7.53 -10.30
CA LYS A 84 -0.74 6.97 -8.96
C LYS A 84 0.72 6.53 -8.87
N ILE A 85 1.48 7.12 -7.96
CA ILE A 85 2.93 6.92 -7.85
C ILE A 85 3.20 6.27 -6.50
N ILE A 86 3.94 5.16 -6.51
CA ILE A 86 4.36 4.47 -5.29
C ILE A 86 5.87 4.24 -5.34
N PHE A 87 6.53 4.40 -4.20
CA PHE A 87 7.94 4.04 -4.11
C PHE A 87 8.34 3.52 -2.74
N LEU A 88 9.39 2.71 -2.76
CA LEU A 88 10.07 2.20 -1.58
C LEU A 88 11.57 2.43 -1.72
N VAL A 89 12.15 3.16 -0.77
CA VAL A 89 13.57 3.51 -0.70
C VAL A 89 14.10 3.10 0.66
N ASN A 90 15.35 2.62 0.68
CA ASN A 90 16.09 2.42 1.92
C ASN A 90 16.84 3.71 2.27
N ASN A 91 16.56 4.27 3.45
CA ASN A 91 17.13 5.53 3.93
C ASN A 91 18.62 5.44 4.29
N ASN A 92 19.15 4.25 4.54
CA ASN A 92 20.54 4.08 4.94
C ASN A 92 21.52 4.19 3.76
N ASP A 93 21.14 3.61 2.61
CA ASP A 93 21.97 3.55 1.41
C ASP A 93 21.40 4.38 0.23
N GLY A 94 20.16 4.87 0.36
CA GLY A 94 19.45 5.61 -0.69
C GLY A 94 18.98 4.72 -1.84
N ALA A 95 19.12 3.39 -1.74
CA ALA A 95 18.79 2.49 -2.82
C ALA A 95 17.27 2.35 -2.98
N THR A 96 16.81 2.35 -4.23
CA THR A 96 15.39 2.14 -4.55
C THR A 96 15.10 0.64 -4.66
N TYR A 97 14.01 0.21 -4.03
CA TYR A 97 13.57 -1.19 -4.02
C TYR A 97 12.28 -1.39 -4.81
N PHE A 98 11.47 -0.35 -4.93
CA PHE A 98 10.22 -0.39 -5.66
C PHE A 98 9.91 0.99 -6.24
N GLY A 99 9.44 1.02 -7.47
CA GLY A 99 8.84 2.20 -8.09
C GLY A 99 7.81 1.77 -9.11
N ASP A 100 6.66 2.45 -9.13
CA ASP A 100 5.66 2.31 -10.18
C ASP A 100 4.86 3.62 -10.28
N ALA A 101 4.43 3.99 -11.48
CA ALA A 101 3.73 5.25 -11.75
C ALA A 101 2.64 5.14 -12.84
N PRO A 102 1.68 4.20 -12.75
CA PRO A 102 0.71 4.00 -13.81
C PRO A 102 -0.26 5.18 -13.89
N LEU A 103 -0.78 5.39 -15.11
CA LEU A 103 -1.82 6.37 -15.36
C LEU A 103 -3.11 5.95 -14.64
N GLY A 104 -3.82 6.93 -14.10
CA GLY A 104 -5.11 6.72 -13.44
C GLY A 104 -5.29 7.56 -12.18
N GLY A 105 -6.54 7.55 -11.69
CA GLY A 105 -6.90 8.14 -10.41
C GLY A 105 -6.63 7.20 -9.24
N PRO A 106 -7.09 7.58 -8.02
CA PRO A 106 -7.03 6.68 -6.88
C PRO A 106 -7.92 5.47 -7.12
N GLU A 107 -7.34 4.30 -6.88
CA GLU A 107 -8.04 3.03 -6.96
C GLU A 107 -7.55 2.18 -5.79
N GLU A 108 -8.46 1.91 -4.85
CA GLU A 108 -8.09 1.15 -3.66
C GLU A 108 -7.81 -0.30 -4.05
N GLY A 109 -6.71 -0.85 -3.54
CA GLY A 109 -6.38 -2.24 -3.84
C GLY A 109 -5.71 -2.43 -5.21
N TYR A 110 -5.49 -1.36 -5.98
CA TYR A 110 -4.74 -1.47 -7.23
C TYR A 110 -3.39 -2.15 -6.99
N VAL A 111 -3.08 -3.11 -7.86
CA VAL A 111 -1.82 -3.86 -7.83
C VAL A 111 -0.79 -3.14 -8.68
N PHE A 112 0.16 -2.51 -8.00
CA PHE A 112 1.34 -1.92 -8.62
C PHE A 112 2.35 -3.02 -8.96
N HIS A 113 3.02 -2.89 -10.08
CA HIS A 113 4.09 -3.77 -10.52
C HIS A 113 5.39 -2.97 -10.59
N ASN A 114 6.47 -3.51 -10.03
CA ASN A 114 7.73 -2.77 -9.98
C ASN A 114 8.26 -2.49 -11.39
N ASP A 115 8.40 -1.21 -11.76
CA ASP A 115 9.02 -0.78 -13.01
C ASP A 115 10.51 -1.15 -13.06
N ILE A 116 11.13 -1.35 -11.89
CA ILE A 116 12.51 -1.83 -11.78
C ILE A 116 12.51 -3.33 -12.09
N THR A 117 12.77 -3.67 -13.35
CA THR A 117 12.75 -5.06 -13.84
C THR A 117 14.14 -5.71 -13.91
N PHE A 118 15.19 -4.97 -13.57
CA PHE A 118 16.57 -5.47 -13.55
C PHE A 118 17.41 -4.69 -12.53
N CYS A 119 18.55 -5.26 -12.15
CA CYS A 119 19.41 -4.70 -11.13
C CYS A 119 20.48 -3.76 -11.72
N GLU A 120 20.51 -2.52 -11.22
CA GLU A 120 21.52 -1.50 -11.49
C GLU A 120 22.18 -1.02 -10.18
N PRO A 121 23.31 -0.28 -10.22
CA PRO A 121 24.05 0.10 -9.01
C PRO A 121 23.27 0.90 -7.95
N TRP A 122 22.12 1.48 -8.32
CA TRP A 122 21.27 2.31 -7.45
C TRP A 122 20.02 1.56 -6.95
N TYR A 123 19.83 0.32 -7.38
CA TYR A 123 18.66 -0.49 -7.05
C TYR A 123 19.00 -1.56 -6.04
N GLY A 124 18.30 -1.56 -4.91
CA GLY A 124 18.39 -2.61 -3.90
C GLY A 124 17.37 -3.73 -4.11
N GLY A 125 16.36 -3.51 -4.96
CA GLY A 125 15.36 -4.49 -5.34
C GLY A 125 14.90 -4.31 -6.78
N ALA A 126 14.44 -5.41 -7.37
CA ALA A 126 13.80 -5.49 -8.67
C ALA A 126 12.57 -6.40 -8.57
N GLU A 127 11.69 -6.32 -9.56
CA GLU A 127 10.42 -7.08 -9.60
C GLU A 127 9.57 -6.87 -8.34
N GLY A 128 8.50 -7.65 -8.23
CA GLY A 128 7.59 -7.60 -7.10
C GLY A 128 6.40 -6.67 -7.34
N MET A 129 5.58 -6.58 -6.31
CA MET A 129 4.29 -5.91 -6.36
C MET A 129 4.06 -5.08 -5.12
N ALA A 130 3.23 -4.05 -5.25
CA ALA A 130 2.73 -3.29 -4.12
C ALA A 130 1.22 -3.12 -4.21
N VAL A 131 0.58 -2.94 -3.06
CA VAL A 131 -0.84 -2.60 -2.98
C VAL A 131 -1.01 -1.50 -1.95
N VAL A 132 -1.82 -0.49 -2.29
CA VAL A 132 -2.19 0.61 -1.39
C VAL A 132 -3.67 0.53 -1.08
N THR A 133 -4.02 0.61 0.21
CA THR A 133 -5.40 0.57 0.69
C THR A 133 -5.69 1.70 1.68
N TRP A 134 -6.95 2.08 1.83
CA TRP A 134 -7.41 3.01 2.88
C TRP A 134 -8.65 2.49 3.59
N THR A 135 -8.92 1.19 3.49
CA THR A 135 -9.95 0.36 4.13
C THR A 135 -11.39 0.58 3.68
N GLN A 136 -11.65 1.35 2.62
CA GLN A 136 -13.00 1.53 2.10
C GLN A 136 -13.49 0.23 1.44
N GLN A 137 -12.69 -0.39 0.57
CA GLN A 137 -12.98 -1.68 -0.05
C GLN A 137 -13.17 -2.80 0.99
N ALA A 138 -12.31 -2.87 2.02
CA ALA A 138 -12.49 -3.82 3.11
C ALA A 138 -13.81 -3.57 3.88
N THR A 139 -14.22 -2.31 4.03
CA THR A 139 -15.50 -1.94 4.66
C THR A 139 -16.69 -2.37 3.79
N ASP A 140 -16.59 -2.18 2.47
CA ASP A 140 -17.64 -2.56 1.52
C ASP A 140 -17.78 -4.09 1.42
N LEU A 141 -16.67 -4.82 1.43
CA LEU A 141 -16.66 -6.29 1.51
C LEU A 141 -17.31 -6.80 2.79
N LEU A 142 -16.95 -6.24 3.95
CA LEU A 142 -17.59 -6.57 5.23
C LEU A 142 -19.10 -6.34 5.20
N LYS A 143 -19.53 -5.22 4.63
CA LYS A 143 -20.96 -4.92 4.45
C LYS A 143 -21.64 -5.91 3.52
N ALA A 144 -21.00 -6.29 2.41
CA ALA A 144 -21.54 -7.24 1.43
C ALA A 144 -21.76 -8.63 2.02
N ILE A 145 -20.88 -9.07 2.93
CA ILE A 145 -21.00 -10.36 3.64
C ILE A 145 -21.80 -10.26 4.94
N ASN A 146 -22.48 -9.12 5.18
CA ASN A 146 -23.27 -8.85 6.38
C ASN A 146 -22.49 -9.03 7.70
N MET A 147 -21.22 -8.63 7.69
CA MET A 147 -20.32 -8.67 8.85
C MET A 147 -20.03 -7.26 9.35
N GLU A 148 -20.39 -6.98 10.60
CA GLU A 148 -20.06 -5.69 11.21
C GLU A 148 -18.57 -5.57 11.60
N LYS A 149 -18.05 -4.35 11.57
CA LYS A 149 -16.74 -4.04 12.16
C LYS A 149 -16.78 -4.36 13.64
N ALA A 150 -15.83 -5.16 14.12
CA ALA A 150 -15.74 -5.55 15.52
C ALA A 150 -14.34 -5.29 16.09
N ALA A 151 -14.23 -5.24 17.42
CA ALA A 151 -12.96 -4.94 18.10
C ALA A 151 -11.90 -6.04 17.94
N ASP A 152 -12.42 -7.24 17.73
CA ASP A 152 -11.74 -8.51 17.64
C ASP A 152 -11.74 -9.04 16.19
N LEU A 153 -12.10 -8.18 15.23
CA LEU A 153 -12.03 -8.45 13.80
C LEU A 153 -10.67 -8.01 13.27
N PHE A 154 -9.89 -8.97 12.79
CA PHE A 154 -8.61 -8.78 12.14
C PHE A 154 -8.80 -8.90 10.63
N MET A 155 -8.18 -7.99 9.89
CA MET A 155 -8.16 -8.03 8.43
C MET A 155 -6.72 -8.14 7.96
N GLU A 156 -6.48 -9.07 7.05
CA GLU A 156 -5.26 -9.17 6.28
C GLU A 156 -5.63 -9.08 4.79
N MET A 157 -4.88 -8.29 4.03
CA MET A 157 -4.93 -8.31 2.58
C MET A 157 -3.57 -8.77 2.04
N ARG A 158 -3.61 -9.70 1.10
CA ARG A 158 -2.43 -10.26 0.45
C ARG A 158 -2.61 -10.28 -1.07
N PRO A 159 -1.70 -9.69 -1.85
CA PRO A 159 -1.69 -9.87 -3.29
C PRO A 159 -1.12 -11.25 -3.68
N LEU A 160 -1.65 -11.83 -4.75
CA LEU A 160 -1.20 -13.07 -5.38
C LEU A 160 -0.35 -12.78 -6.64
N PRO A 161 0.49 -13.73 -7.10
CA PRO A 161 1.36 -13.50 -8.27
C PRO A 161 0.62 -13.17 -9.58
N ASP A 162 -0.65 -13.53 -9.69
CA ASP A 162 -1.53 -13.25 -10.84
C ASP A 162 -2.23 -11.89 -10.75
N GLY A 163 -2.02 -11.14 -9.66
CA GLY A 163 -2.66 -9.84 -9.42
C GLY A 163 -3.96 -9.93 -8.61
N ASN A 164 -4.49 -11.12 -8.33
CA ASN A 164 -5.65 -11.26 -7.46
C ASN A 164 -5.32 -10.87 -6.01
N LEU A 165 -6.33 -10.40 -5.28
CA LEU A 165 -6.20 -10.02 -3.88
C LEU A 165 -6.95 -11.01 -2.99
N ILE A 166 -6.31 -11.45 -1.91
CA ILE A 166 -6.98 -12.21 -0.85
C ILE A 166 -7.25 -11.28 0.33
N TYR A 167 -8.52 -11.03 0.62
CA TYR A 167 -8.97 -10.40 1.86
C TYR A 167 -9.35 -11.48 2.86
N LYS A 168 -8.61 -11.55 3.96
CA LYS A 168 -8.89 -12.45 5.07
C LYS A 168 -9.44 -11.67 6.25
N PHE A 169 -10.66 -12.02 6.67
CA PHE A 169 -11.32 -11.51 7.85
C PHE A 169 -11.37 -12.59 8.94
N CYS A 170 -10.83 -12.30 10.11
CA CYS A 170 -10.80 -13.20 11.25
C CYS A 170 -11.45 -12.53 12.45
N ARG A 171 -12.56 -13.06 12.96
CA ARG A 171 -13.22 -12.57 14.18
C ARG A 171 -12.95 -13.54 15.33
N LEU A 172 -12.34 -13.06 16.41
CA LEU A 172 -11.93 -13.95 17.51
C LEU A 172 -13.11 -14.41 18.37
N GLN A 173 -14.14 -13.59 18.54
CA GLN A 173 -15.28 -13.88 19.42
C GLN A 173 -15.99 -15.18 19.04
N ASP A 174 -16.12 -15.47 17.74
CA ASP A 174 -16.84 -16.62 17.21
C ASP A 174 -15.95 -17.51 16.32
N ALA A 175 -14.64 -17.25 16.29
CA ALA A 175 -13.66 -17.92 15.44
C ALA A 175 -14.01 -17.92 13.94
N THR A 176 -14.82 -16.95 13.48
CA THR A 176 -15.13 -16.81 12.06
C THR A 176 -13.88 -16.46 11.28
N ASN A 177 -13.60 -17.22 10.22
CA ASN A 177 -12.47 -17.00 9.32
C ASN A 177 -12.95 -17.06 7.88
N ILE A 178 -12.97 -15.91 7.21
CA ILE A 178 -13.42 -15.78 5.83
C ILE A 178 -12.25 -15.27 5.01
N ALA A 179 -11.89 -16.00 3.95
CA ALA A 179 -10.99 -15.52 2.92
C ALA A 179 -11.79 -15.29 1.64
N ILE A 180 -11.66 -14.10 1.06
CA ILE A 180 -12.32 -13.69 -0.18
C ILE A 180 -11.23 -13.40 -1.18
N GLU A 181 -11.23 -14.13 -2.29
CA GLU A 181 -10.47 -13.77 -3.47
C GLU A 181 -11.22 -12.69 -4.25
N PHE A 182 -10.51 -11.63 -4.56
CA PHE A 182 -11.03 -10.46 -5.27
C PHE A 182 -10.14 -10.24 -6.49
N GLU A 183 -10.76 -10.27 -7.65
CA GLU A 183 -10.15 -9.91 -8.93
C GLU A 183 -10.35 -8.40 -9.11
N PRO A 184 -9.30 -7.58 -9.07
CA PRO A 184 -9.41 -6.15 -9.34
C PRO A 184 -9.77 -5.91 -10.82
N ASP A 185 -10.74 -5.01 -11.06
CA ASP A 185 -11.28 -4.67 -12.39
C ASP A 185 -10.26 -3.93 -13.29
#